data_AF-A0A7S4QI07-F1
#
_entry.id   AF-A0A7S4QI07-F1
#
_cell.length_a   1.000
_cell.length_b   1.000
_cell.length_c   1.000
_cell.angle_alpha   90.00
_cell.angle_beta   90.00
_cell.angle_gamma   90.00
#
_symmetry.space_group_name_H-M   'P 1'
#
loop_
_entity.id
_entity.type
_entity.pdbx_description
1 polymer ?
#
loop_
_entity_poly.entity_id
_entity_poly.type
_entity_poly.pdbx_seq_one_letter_code
_entity_poly.pdbx_strand_id
1 'polypeptide(L)'
;AYKEFLDKGGINDFINEKLSDESIYEDVDKLMAVGQAIRDKIMDTPFQKDFEEELEKQWQRVSGGSDTFTFAVRSSATAEDLPDASFAGQQETYLNVMGYDDLKQKVHLVFASLFTDRAISYRHDRGFEHSKVQLCATCQKMVRSETGAAGVMFSLDTESGFKDVVFVTSAWGLGETVVGGTVNPD
;
A
#
# COMPACT_ATOMS: atom_id res chain seq x y z
N ALA A 1 10.36 -10.08 6.43
CA ALA A 1 9.71 -9.81 5.12
C ALA A 1 10.25 -8.52 4.50
N TYR A 2 9.61 -7.35 4.64
CA TYR A 2 9.99 -6.13 3.90
C TYR A 2 11.46 -5.71 4.09
N LYS A 3 11.90 -5.49 5.34
CA LYS A 3 13.29 -5.10 5.64
C LYS A 3 14.31 -6.11 5.08
N GLU A 4 14.08 -7.39 5.34
CA GLU A 4 14.93 -8.47 4.86
C GLU A 4 14.98 -8.55 3.33
N PHE A 5 13.85 -8.27 2.67
CA PHE A 5 13.76 -8.19 1.22
C PHE A 5 14.67 -7.09 0.65
N LEU A 6 14.61 -5.89 1.23
CA LEU A 6 15.46 -4.77 0.81
C LEU A 6 16.94 -4.99 1.13
N ASP A 7 17.25 -5.54 2.30
CA ASP A 7 18.63 -5.79 2.77
C ASP A 7 19.31 -6.87 1.92
N LYS A 8 18.69 -8.04 1.76
CA LYS A 8 19.32 -9.18 1.05
C LYS A 8 19.36 -8.99 -0.46
N GLY A 9 18.52 -8.13 -1.02
CA GLY A 9 18.52 -7.82 -2.44
C GLY A 9 19.53 -6.75 -2.88
N GLY A 10 20.27 -6.15 -1.92
CA GLY A 10 21.10 -4.97 -2.18
C GLY A 10 20.27 -3.75 -2.64
N ILE A 11 18.95 -3.80 -2.42
CA ILE A 11 18.01 -2.77 -2.84
C ILE A 11 18.19 -1.55 -1.93
N ASN A 12 18.41 -1.76 -0.63
CA ASN A 12 18.61 -0.67 0.32
C ASN A 12 19.80 0.23 -0.04
N ASP A 13 20.95 -0.35 -0.42
CA ASP A 13 22.11 0.43 -0.84
C ASP A 13 21.82 1.22 -2.11
N PHE A 14 21.17 0.60 -3.09
CA PHE A 14 20.75 1.27 -4.33
C PHE A 14 19.76 2.43 -4.07
N ILE A 15 18.76 2.22 -3.20
CA ILE A 15 17.81 3.25 -2.80
C ILE A 15 18.55 4.42 -2.15
N ASN A 16 19.42 4.14 -1.18
CA ASN A 16 20.15 5.17 -0.44
C ASN A 16 21.07 5.97 -1.38
N GLU A 17 21.76 5.31 -2.31
CA GLU A 17 22.58 5.98 -3.33
C GLU A 17 21.72 6.93 -4.17
N LYS A 18 20.60 6.45 -4.72
CA LYS A 18 19.73 7.24 -5.59
C LYS A 18 19.05 8.41 -4.90
N LEU A 19 18.64 8.23 -3.64
CA LEU A 19 17.96 9.27 -2.86
C LEU A 19 18.92 10.24 -2.16
N SER A 20 20.23 9.99 -2.19
CA SER A 20 21.23 10.89 -1.61
C SER A 20 21.55 12.13 -2.45
N ASP A 21 21.16 12.14 -3.73
CA ASP A 21 21.30 13.29 -4.61
C ASP A 21 20.17 14.30 -4.34
N GLU A 22 20.47 15.34 -3.56
CA GLU A 22 19.49 16.38 -3.22
C GLU A 22 18.89 17.09 -4.45
N SER A 23 19.58 17.06 -5.60
CA SER A 23 19.07 17.72 -6.82
C SER A 23 17.83 17.05 -7.40
N ILE A 24 17.48 15.83 -6.96
CA ILE A 24 16.26 15.16 -7.38
C ILE A 24 15.01 15.81 -6.78
N TYR A 25 15.13 16.47 -5.62
CA TYR A 25 13.97 17.07 -4.94
C TYR A 25 13.61 18.45 -5.51
N GLU A 26 14.50 19.04 -6.31
CA GLU A 26 14.28 20.31 -7.01
C GLU A 26 13.85 20.12 -8.48
N ASP A 27 13.92 18.89 -9.00
CA ASP A 27 13.70 18.55 -10.40
C ASP A 27 12.74 17.35 -10.52
N VAL A 28 11.52 17.63 -10.96
CA VAL A 28 10.44 16.63 -11.07
C VAL A 28 10.82 15.49 -12.04
N ASP A 29 11.52 15.78 -13.13
CA ASP A 29 11.89 14.76 -14.11
C ASP A 29 12.93 13.80 -13.53
N LYS A 30 13.90 14.33 -12.76
CA LYS A 30 14.87 13.50 -12.02
C LYS A 30 14.19 12.66 -10.96
N LEU A 31 13.26 13.24 -10.18
CA LEU A 31 12.52 12.51 -9.16
C LEU A 31 11.75 11.35 -9.77
N MET A 32 11.06 11.57 -10.88
CA MET A 32 10.32 10.53 -11.59
C MET A 32 11.24 9.42 -12.11
N ALA A 33 12.40 9.78 -12.69
CA ALA A 33 13.38 8.81 -13.17
C ALA A 33 13.97 7.96 -12.03
N VAL A 34 14.30 8.58 -10.91
CA VAL A 34 14.81 7.89 -9.71
C VAL A 34 13.75 7.01 -9.08
N GLY A 35 12.54 7.53 -8.89
CA GLY A 35 11.41 6.78 -8.35
C GLY A 35 11.12 5.55 -9.20
N GLN A 36 11.10 5.70 -10.53
CA GLN A 36 10.91 4.57 -11.45
C GLN A 36 12.03 3.54 -11.34
N ALA A 37 13.30 3.97 -11.35
CA ALA A 37 14.44 3.06 -11.25
C ALA A 37 14.43 2.25 -9.94
N ILE A 38 14.01 2.86 -8.82
CA ILE A 38 13.85 2.16 -7.54
C ILE A 38 12.72 1.12 -7.62
N ARG A 39 11.55 1.50 -8.17
CA ARG A 39 10.42 0.59 -8.32
C ARG A 39 10.77 -0.59 -9.22
N ASP A 40 11.45 -0.35 -10.34
CA ASP A 40 11.92 -1.40 -11.25
C ASP A 40 12.90 -2.34 -10.55
N LYS A 41 13.89 -1.78 -9.82
CA LYS A 41 14.84 -2.59 -9.04
C LYS A 41 14.14 -3.47 -8.01
N ILE A 42 13.10 -2.96 -7.35
CA ILE A 42 12.27 -3.75 -6.44
C ILE A 42 11.60 -4.88 -7.20
N MET A 43 10.87 -4.59 -8.28
CA MET A 43 10.11 -5.57 -9.05
C MET A 43 10.99 -6.65 -9.70
N ASP A 44 12.20 -6.29 -10.14
CA ASP A 44 13.16 -7.20 -10.74
C ASP A 44 13.88 -8.09 -9.71
N THR A 45 13.82 -7.72 -8.43
CA THR A 45 14.42 -8.53 -7.37
C THR A 45 13.41 -9.55 -6.87
N PRO A 46 13.64 -10.85 -7.05
CA PRO A 46 12.71 -11.88 -6.57
C PRO A 46 12.68 -11.91 -5.04
N PHE A 47 11.57 -12.36 -4.50
CA PHE A 47 11.47 -12.63 -3.06
C PHE A 47 12.45 -13.73 -2.64
N GLN A 48 12.86 -13.68 -1.37
CA GLN A 48 13.63 -14.77 -0.76
C GLN A 48 12.77 -16.04 -0.73
N LYS A 49 13.40 -17.18 -1.00
CA LYS A 49 12.74 -18.49 -1.02
C LYS A 49 11.90 -18.75 0.24
N ASP A 50 12.45 -18.49 1.43
CA ASP A 50 11.74 -18.70 2.70
C ASP A 50 10.47 -17.83 2.81
N PHE A 51 10.49 -16.62 2.24
CA PHE A 51 9.31 -15.76 2.21
C PHE A 51 8.28 -16.23 1.20
N GLU A 52 8.71 -16.66 0.01
CA GLU A 52 7.80 -17.25 -0.99
C GLU A 52 7.10 -18.50 -0.44
N GLU A 53 7.86 -19.42 0.17
CA GLU A 53 7.30 -20.65 0.75
C GLU A 53 6.28 -20.35 1.86
N GLU A 54 6.57 -19.39 2.74
CA GLU A 54 5.63 -19.02 3.80
C GLU A 54 4.42 -18.27 3.23
N LEU A 55 4.58 -17.42 2.21
CA LEU A 55 3.47 -16.74 1.54
C LEU A 55 2.53 -17.74 0.87
N GLU A 56 3.07 -18.72 0.14
CA GLU A 56 2.30 -19.79 -0.51
C GLU A 56 1.53 -20.62 0.52
N LYS A 57 2.20 -20.99 1.62
CA LYS A 57 1.58 -21.73 2.72
C LYS A 57 0.43 -20.96 3.37
N GLN A 58 0.58 -19.65 3.60
CA GLN A 58 -0.52 -18.83 4.15
C GLN A 58 -1.64 -18.61 3.13
N TRP A 59 -1.30 -18.42 1.85
CA TRP A 59 -2.29 -18.38 0.77
C TRP A 59 -3.13 -19.66 0.77
N GLN A 60 -2.49 -20.83 0.73
CA GLN A 60 -3.15 -22.13 0.75
C GLN A 60 -4.03 -22.32 1.99
N ARG A 61 -3.55 -21.89 3.17
CA ARG A 61 -4.30 -21.95 4.43
C ARG A 61 -5.57 -21.11 4.40
N VAL A 62 -5.50 -19.90 3.84
CA VAL A 62 -6.63 -18.94 3.85
C VAL A 62 -7.61 -19.20 2.71
N SER A 63 -7.10 -19.52 1.51
CA SER A 63 -7.90 -19.76 0.31
C SER A 63 -8.38 -21.21 0.19
N GLY A 64 -7.74 -22.15 0.90
CA GLY A 64 -7.92 -23.59 0.68
C GLY A 64 -7.33 -24.08 -0.65
N GLY A 65 -6.48 -23.28 -1.31
CA GLY A 65 -5.99 -23.53 -2.66
C GLY A 65 -7.03 -23.27 -3.75
N SER A 66 -8.04 -22.45 -3.44
CA SER A 66 -9.12 -22.14 -4.38
C SER A 66 -8.74 -20.96 -5.28
N ASP A 67 -8.78 -21.19 -6.60
CA ASP A 67 -8.54 -20.15 -7.61
C ASP A 67 -9.69 -19.14 -7.74
N THR A 68 -10.83 -19.39 -7.10
CA THR A 68 -11.97 -18.45 -7.06
C THR A 68 -12.00 -17.63 -5.77
N PHE A 69 -11.10 -17.90 -4.83
CA PHE A 69 -10.95 -17.10 -3.63
C PHE A 69 -10.22 -15.80 -3.96
N THR A 70 -10.83 -14.67 -3.61
CA THR A 70 -10.29 -13.34 -3.88
C THR A 70 -9.74 -12.67 -2.62
N PHE A 71 -8.59 -12.01 -2.78
CA PHE A 71 -7.95 -11.19 -1.77
C PHE A 71 -8.03 -9.70 -2.11
N ALA A 72 -8.04 -8.87 -1.07
CA ALA A 72 -7.59 -7.48 -1.10
C ALA A 72 -6.16 -7.43 -0.57
N VAL A 73 -5.24 -6.83 -1.31
CA VAL A 73 -3.87 -6.58 -0.89
C VAL A 73 -3.71 -5.09 -0.66
N ARG A 74 -3.43 -4.70 0.60
CA ARG A 74 -3.36 -3.30 1.02
C ARG A 74 -2.00 -2.97 1.61
N SER A 75 -1.47 -1.81 1.26
CA SER A 75 -0.32 -1.25 1.99
C SER A 75 -0.71 -0.90 3.42
N SER A 76 0.26 -0.97 4.32
CA SER A 76 0.20 -0.43 5.67
C SER A 76 1.62 -0.05 6.10
N ALA A 77 1.93 1.23 6.05
CA ALA A 77 3.23 1.81 6.36
C ALA A 77 3.31 2.22 7.83
N THR A 78 4.45 1.91 8.46
CA THR A 78 4.76 2.26 9.85
C THR A 78 4.75 3.76 10.16
N ALA A 79 4.87 4.61 9.14
CA ALA A 79 4.86 6.06 9.30
C ALA A 79 3.43 6.66 9.35
N GLU A 80 2.38 5.84 9.20
CA GLU A 80 0.97 6.24 9.36
C GLU A 80 0.59 6.58 10.80
N ASP A 81 1.33 6.04 11.78
CA ASP A 81 1.06 6.22 13.20
C ASP A 81 1.74 7.46 13.79
N LEU A 82 2.38 8.30 12.96
CA LEU A 82 3.00 9.53 13.43
C LEU A 82 1.93 10.63 13.60
N PRO A 83 1.89 11.34 14.74
CA PRO A 83 0.82 12.28 15.09
C PRO A 83 0.48 13.34 14.02
N ASP A 84 1.48 13.72 13.23
CA ASP A 84 1.39 14.79 12.22
C ASP A 84 1.48 14.28 10.77
N ALA A 85 1.54 12.96 10.55
CA ALA A 85 1.69 12.36 9.21
C ALA A 85 0.55 11.38 8.90
N SER A 86 -0.43 11.86 8.14
CA SER A 86 -1.40 10.98 7.51
C SER A 86 -0.91 10.66 6.09
N PHE A 87 -0.48 9.41 5.88
CA PHE A 87 -0.26 8.86 4.53
C PHE A 87 -1.59 8.41 3.86
N ALA A 88 -2.74 8.88 4.39
CA ALA A 88 -4.05 8.55 3.84
C ALA A 88 -4.13 8.95 2.36
N GLY A 89 -4.58 8.02 1.51
CA GLY A 89 -4.76 8.24 0.08
C GLY A 89 -3.49 8.22 -0.78
N GLN A 90 -2.36 7.76 -0.24
CA GLN A 90 -1.13 7.51 -1.03
C GLN A 90 -0.77 6.02 -1.16
N GLN A 91 -1.70 5.15 -0.80
CA GLN A 91 -1.45 3.73 -0.60
C GLN A 91 -2.08 2.87 -1.69
N GLU A 92 -1.25 2.06 -2.33
CA GLU A 92 -1.69 1.09 -3.33
C GLU A 92 -2.55 0.02 -2.66
N THR A 93 -3.77 -0.13 -3.17
CA THR A 93 -4.72 -1.18 -2.82
C THR A 93 -5.10 -1.93 -4.08
N TYR A 94 -5.01 -3.26 -4.03
CA TYR A 94 -5.43 -4.15 -5.11
C TYR A 94 -6.59 -5.01 -4.62
N LEU A 95 -7.72 -4.95 -5.30
CA LEU A 95 -8.94 -5.72 -4.97
C LEU A 95 -9.12 -6.87 -5.96
N ASN A 96 -9.88 -7.90 -5.55
CA ASN A 96 -10.19 -9.07 -6.38
C ASN A 96 -8.96 -9.82 -6.91
N VAL A 97 -7.90 -9.89 -6.11
CA VAL A 97 -6.65 -10.60 -6.44
C VAL A 97 -6.88 -12.11 -6.32
N MET A 98 -6.56 -12.88 -7.37
CA MET A 98 -6.91 -14.31 -7.46
C MET A 98 -5.71 -15.18 -7.79
N GLY A 99 -5.62 -16.34 -7.13
CA GLY A 99 -4.50 -17.26 -7.30
C GLY A 99 -3.22 -16.77 -6.63
N TYR A 100 -2.25 -17.68 -6.52
CA TYR A 100 -1.01 -17.43 -5.79
C TYR A 100 -0.09 -16.45 -6.52
N ASP A 101 0.10 -16.62 -7.83
CA ASP A 101 1.03 -15.77 -8.61
C ASP A 101 0.59 -14.30 -8.64
N ASP A 102 -0.70 -14.03 -8.82
CA ASP A 102 -1.24 -12.66 -8.76
C ASP A 102 -1.11 -12.08 -7.34
N LEU A 103 -1.39 -12.87 -6.30
CA LEU A 103 -1.19 -12.45 -4.91
C LEU A 103 0.28 -12.04 -4.67
N LYS A 104 1.22 -12.88 -5.09
CA LYS A 104 2.65 -12.62 -4.97
C LYS A 104 3.04 -11.34 -5.72
N GLN A 105 2.57 -11.18 -6.96
CA GLN A 105 2.80 -9.98 -7.75
C GLN A 105 2.25 -8.72 -7.08
N LYS A 106 1.03 -8.76 -6.52
CA LYS A 106 0.44 -7.61 -5.82
C LYS A 106 1.17 -7.27 -4.52
N VAL A 107 1.66 -8.25 -3.77
CA VAL A 107 2.53 -8.01 -2.61
C VAL A 107 3.81 -7.30 -3.03
N HIS A 108 4.38 -7.68 -4.18
CA HIS A 108 5.57 -7.05 -4.76
C HIS A 108 5.32 -5.60 -5.16
N LEU A 109 4.20 -5.34 -5.84
CA LEU A 109 3.77 -3.98 -6.20
C LEU A 109 3.52 -3.12 -4.95
N VAL A 110 2.92 -3.69 -3.90
CA VAL A 110 2.79 -2.99 -2.61
C VAL A 110 4.16 -2.63 -2.06
N PHE A 111 5.16 -3.51 -2.10
CA PHE A 111 6.51 -3.18 -1.63
C PHE A 111 7.15 -2.02 -2.42
N ALA A 112 6.90 -1.96 -3.74
CA ALA A 112 7.37 -0.89 -4.60
C ALA A 112 6.62 0.45 -4.38
N SER A 113 5.36 0.41 -3.92
CA SER A 113 4.51 1.60 -3.76
C SER A 113 5.06 2.63 -2.78
N LEU A 114 5.91 2.19 -1.84
CA LEU A 114 6.59 3.09 -0.93
C LEU A 114 7.50 4.08 -1.68
N PHE A 115 7.92 3.77 -2.90
CA PHE A 115 8.82 4.60 -3.71
C PHE A 115 8.12 5.22 -4.92
N THR A 116 6.81 5.50 -4.82
CA THR A 116 6.16 6.44 -5.75
C THR A 116 6.76 7.84 -5.61
N ASP A 117 6.73 8.62 -6.69
CA ASP A 117 7.36 9.94 -6.74
C ASP A 117 6.76 10.86 -5.66
N ARG A 118 5.44 10.78 -5.47
CA ARG A 118 4.70 11.49 -4.41
C ARG A 118 5.13 11.06 -3.01
N ALA A 119 5.31 9.76 -2.76
CA ALA A 119 5.74 9.26 -1.46
C ALA A 119 7.19 9.64 -1.13
N ILE A 120 8.06 9.69 -2.14
CA ILE A 120 9.45 10.16 -1.99
C ILE A 120 9.47 11.64 -1.62
N SER A 121 8.83 12.50 -2.43
CA SER A 121 8.76 13.94 -2.16
C SER A 121 8.12 14.25 -0.81
N TYR A 122 6.99 13.61 -0.47
CA TYR A 122 6.32 13.84 0.82
C TYR A 122 7.22 13.55 2.02
N ARG A 123 8.00 12.47 1.97
CA ARG A 123 8.91 12.13 3.07
C ARG A 123 10.06 13.12 3.19
N HIS A 124 10.62 13.57 2.06
CA HIS A 124 11.66 14.59 2.07
C HIS A 124 11.14 15.92 2.65
N ASP A 125 9.98 16.40 2.20
CA ASP A 125 9.35 17.63 2.70
C ASP A 125 9.05 17.58 4.21
N ARG A 126 8.77 16.38 4.74
CA ARG A 126 8.50 16.15 6.16
C ARG A 126 9.76 15.81 6.98
N GLY A 127 10.93 15.76 6.35
CA GLY A 127 12.20 15.39 7.00
C GLY A 127 12.23 13.95 7.50
N PHE A 128 11.45 13.06 6.90
CA PHE A 128 11.47 11.63 7.22
C PHE A 128 12.60 10.92 6.49
N GLU A 129 13.48 10.27 7.25
CA GLU A 129 14.49 9.40 6.68
C GLU A 129 13.84 8.23 5.92
N HIS A 130 14.16 8.12 4.64
CA HIS A 130 13.65 7.07 3.76
C HIS A 130 13.91 5.64 4.28
N SER A 131 15.05 5.43 4.94
CA SER A 131 15.48 4.14 5.50
C SER A 131 14.69 3.70 6.73
N LYS A 132 13.97 4.61 7.39
CA LYS A 132 13.20 4.31 8.61
C LYS A 132 11.78 3.86 8.34
N VAL A 133 11.26 4.10 7.14
CA VAL A 133 9.88 3.75 6.79
C VAL A 133 9.82 2.30 6.33
N GLN A 134 9.04 1.51 7.05
CA GLN A 134 8.74 0.12 6.71
C GLN A 134 7.30 -0.04 6.25
N LEU A 135 7.07 -1.02 5.39
CA LEU A 135 5.77 -1.34 4.84
C LEU A 135 5.37 -2.79 5.15
N CYS A 136 4.10 -2.98 5.47
CA CYS A 136 3.42 -4.26 5.52
C CYS A 136 2.45 -4.36 4.33
N ALA A 137 2.41 -5.53 3.68
CA ALA A 137 1.38 -5.87 2.71
C ALA A 137 0.33 -6.75 3.40
N THR A 138 -0.88 -6.22 3.54
CA THR A 138 -1.98 -6.89 4.22
C THR A 138 -2.86 -7.62 3.21
N CYS A 139 -2.90 -8.94 3.28
CA CYS A 139 -3.73 -9.77 2.39
C CYS A 139 -5.00 -10.22 3.13
N GLN A 140 -6.15 -9.68 2.74
CA GLN A 140 -7.44 -9.93 3.40
C GLN A 140 -8.43 -10.59 2.44
N LYS A 141 -9.27 -11.49 2.93
CA LYS A 141 -10.39 -12.04 2.15
C LYS A 141 -11.31 -10.91 1.66
N MET A 142 -11.65 -10.91 0.38
CA MET A 142 -12.66 -9.99 -0.15
C MET A 142 -14.04 -10.29 0.42
N VAL A 143 -14.75 -9.24 0.82
CA VAL A 143 -16.18 -9.28 1.12
C VAL A 143 -16.94 -9.03 -0.18
N ARG A 144 -18.04 -9.77 -0.37
CA ARG A 144 -18.88 -9.71 -1.58
C ARG A 144 -19.78 -8.46 -1.61
N SER A 145 -19.20 -7.27 -1.47
CA SER A 145 -19.97 -6.01 -1.47
C SER A 145 -20.28 -5.51 -2.89
N GLU A 146 -19.71 -6.10 -3.93
CA GLU A 146 -20.05 -5.77 -5.32
C GLU A 146 -21.51 -6.09 -5.68
N THR A 147 -22.14 -7.00 -4.95
CA THR A 147 -23.60 -7.29 -5.02
C THR A 147 -24.37 -6.72 -3.84
N GLY A 148 -23.75 -5.85 -3.05
CA GLY A 148 -24.32 -5.24 -1.84
C GLY A 148 -23.89 -3.78 -1.71
N ALA A 149 -23.71 -3.32 -0.47
CA ALA A 149 -23.25 -1.97 -0.18
C ALA A 149 -22.00 -1.99 0.69
N ALA A 150 -21.23 -0.90 0.61
CA ALA A 150 -20.08 -0.63 1.44
C ALA A 150 -19.99 0.88 1.70
N GLY A 151 -19.26 1.28 2.74
CA GLY A 151 -19.31 2.65 3.23
C GLY A 151 -18.23 2.98 4.23
N VAL A 152 -18.27 4.22 4.72
CA VAL A 152 -17.37 4.74 5.76
C VAL A 152 -18.23 5.20 6.94
N MET A 153 -17.74 4.97 8.15
CA MET A 153 -18.39 5.41 9.37
C MET A 153 -17.44 6.23 10.22
N PHE A 154 -17.93 7.36 10.73
CA PHE A 154 -17.29 8.18 11.74
C PHE A 154 -18.11 8.14 13.03
N SER A 155 -17.44 7.99 14.17
CA SER A 155 -18.09 7.99 15.49
C SER A 155 -18.35 9.40 16.05
N LEU A 156 -18.35 10.41 15.18
CA LEU A 156 -18.68 11.81 15.43
C LEU A 156 -19.06 12.48 14.12
N ASP A 157 -19.68 13.65 14.20
CA ASP A 157 -19.85 14.52 13.04
C ASP A 157 -18.51 15.18 12.67
N THR A 158 -18.01 14.88 11.46
CA THR A 158 -16.72 15.38 10.97
C THR A 158 -16.73 16.87 10.64
N GLU A 159 -17.89 17.49 10.41
CA GLU A 159 -17.99 18.92 10.10
C GLU A 159 -17.98 19.77 11.37
N SER A 160 -18.82 19.44 12.35
CA SER A 160 -18.94 20.22 13.60
C SER A 160 -18.06 19.71 14.75
N GLY A 161 -17.60 18.46 14.69
CA GLY A 161 -16.93 17.78 15.80
C GLY A 161 -17.87 17.27 16.90
N PHE A 162 -19.19 17.32 16.69
CA PHE A 162 -20.18 16.85 17.65
C PHE A 162 -20.10 15.33 17.83
N LYS A 163 -19.85 14.87 19.06
CA LYS A 163 -19.48 13.47 19.37
C LYS A 163 -20.66 12.56 19.69
N ASP A 164 -21.86 13.10 19.88
CA ASP A 164 -23.03 12.31 20.28
C ASP A 164 -23.83 11.80 19.07
N VAL A 165 -23.17 11.69 17.91
CA VAL A 165 -23.73 11.16 16.67
C VAL A 165 -22.75 10.22 15.99
N VAL A 166 -23.29 9.30 15.19
CA VAL A 166 -22.53 8.46 14.28
C VAL A 166 -22.90 8.87 12.87
N PHE A 167 -21.90 9.23 12.07
CA PHE A 167 -22.08 9.58 10.67
C PHE A 167 -21.69 8.38 9.82
N VAL A 168 -22.61 7.90 8.98
CA VAL A 168 -22.41 6.74 8.10
C VAL A 168 -22.69 7.19 6.68
N THR A 169 -21.75 6.97 5.78
CA THR A 169 -21.95 7.09 4.33
C THR A 169 -21.91 5.72 3.71
N SER A 170 -22.77 5.46 2.71
CA SER A 170 -22.84 4.15 2.06
C SER A 170 -23.12 4.29 0.56
N ALA A 171 -22.58 3.39 -0.24
CA ALA A 171 -22.94 3.25 -1.64
C ALA A 171 -22.99 1.78 -2.05
N TRP A 172 -23.70 1.49 -3.14
CA TRP A 172 -23.67 0.17 -3.76
C TRP A 172 -22.29 -0.13 -4.33
N GLY A 173 -21.83 -1.36 -4.15
CA GLY A 173 -20.56 -1.84 -4.71
C GLY A 173 -19.40 -1.91 -3.71
N LEU A 174 -18.18 -1.82 -4.23
CA LEU A 174 -16.95 -1.88 -3.42
C LEU A 174 -16.74 -0.56 -2.68
N GLY A 175 -16.35 -0.64 -1.40
CA GLY A 175 -16.17 0.55 -0.55
C GLY A 175 -15.09 1.53 -1.04
N GLU A 176 -14.19 1.06 -1.90
CA GLU A 176 -13.18 1.89 -2.56
C GLU A 176 -13.78 3.09 -3.31
N THR A 177 -14.98 2.94 -3.88
CA THR A 177 -15.63 4.03 -4.62
C THR A 177 -16.04 5.19 -3.72
N VAL A 178 -16.47 4.87 -2.50
CA VAL A 178 -16.83 5.84 -1.44
C VAL A 178 -15.57 6.50 -0.90
N VAL A 179 -14.54 5.71 -0.57
CA VAL A 179 -13.25 6.22 -0.05
C VAL A 179 -12.56 7.12 -1.08
N GLY A 180 -12.60 6.75 -2.36
CA GLY A 180 -12.04 7.53 -3.46
C GLY A 180 -12.87 8.74 -3.89
N GLY A 181 -14.05 8.96 -3.30
CA GLY A 181 -14.94 10.08 -3.66
C GLY A 181 -15.49 10.02 -5.10
N THR A 182 -15.49 8.84 -5.72
CA THR A 182 -15.93 8.64 -7.11
C THR A 182 -17.44 8.48 -7.26
N VAL A 183 -18.14 8.28 -6.14
CA VAL A 183 -19.59 8.17 -6.06
C VAL A 183 -20.09 9.18 -5.03
N ASN A 184 -21.31 9.69 -5.23
CA ASN A 184 -22.01 10.41 -4.19
C ASN A 184 -22.75 9.39 -3.32
N PRO A 185 -22.30 9.13 -2.07
CA PRO A 185 -22.92 8.14 -1.21
C PRO A 185 -24.25 8.64 -0.63
N ASP A 186 -25.04 7.70 -0.12
CA ASP A 186 -26.19 7.97 0.76
C ASP A 186 -25.74 8.53 2.11
#